data_AF-A0A8J7XZ19-F1
#
_entry.id   AF-A0A8J7XZ19-F1
#
_cell.length_a   1.000
_cell.length_b   1.000
_cell.length_c   1.000
_cell.angle_alpha   90.00
_cell.angle_beta   90.00
_cell.angle_gamma   90.00
#
_symmetry.space_group_name_H-M   'P 1'
#
loop_
_entity.id
_entity.type
_entity.pdbx_description
1 polymer ?
#
loop_
_entity_poly.entity_id
_entity_poly.type
_entity_poly.pdbx_seq_one_letter_code
_entity_poly.pdbx_strand_id
1 'polypeptide(L)'
;MKVAFQKNILVKLRKMKAAIDELEEFYRDIFLFLFFSLLEECSQTEKVKSYPRVIKGKKGTNPIDAMNRRIKTVKKDITRVKTFDARKENIPDVFLANTLDLSALKKNPTILITSPPYADRIDYTRVYALELCFHFVKNVEEFKKLKYNLLRSYMPSELSEGEEPPHPVIKEVVTTLKEKLKKSKLPDMLTGYFLDMKKIINQWYTILGIPARAAVVSDNLWYEGVIIPVDLILSDMAEEAGFTVEKVIVANYRKKRKEAPLRESIVIWRK
;
A
#
# COMPACT_ATOMS: atom_id res chain seq x y z
N MET A 1 -13.35 0.64 -16.88
CA MET A 1 -13.42 1.94 -17.62
C MET A 1 -14.82 2.33 -18.06
N LYS A 2 -15.51 1.57 -18.94
CA LYS A 2 -16.86 1.95 -19.44
C LYS A 2 -17.93 2.09 -18.35
N VAL A 3 -17.80 1.32 -17.26
CA VAL A 3 -18.67 1.42 -16.07
C VAL A 3 -18.33 2.64 -15.20
N ALA A 4 -17.06 3.03 -15.16
CA ALA A 4 -16.59 4.08 -14.26
C ALA A 4 -16.80 5.49 -14.83
N PHE A 5 -16.95 5.65 -16.15
CA PHE A 5 -16.98 6.95 -16.80
C PHE A 5 -18.09 7.03 -17.83
N GLN A 6 -18.77 8.19 -17.90
CA GLN A 6 -19.65 8.51 -19.01
C GLN A 6 -18.86 8.55 -20.32
N LYS A 7 -19.49 8.16 -21.44
CA LYS A 7 -18.81 8.02 -22.74
C LYS A 7 -18.06 9.29 -23.16
N ASN A 8 -18.70 10.46 -23.04
CA ASN A 8 -18.11 11.76 -23.37
C ASN A 8 -16.90 12.11 -22.48
N ILE A 9 -16.97 11.83 -21.18
CA ILE A 9 -15.86 12.04 -20.23
C ILE A 9 -14.71 11.09 -20.55
N LEU A 10 -14.99 9.81 -20.77
CA LEU A 10 -13.96 8.81 -21.09
C LEU A 10 -13.20 9.17 -22.36
N VAL A 11 -13.89 9.66 -23.40
CA VAL A 11 -13.25 10.14 -24.63
C VAL A 11 -12.32 11.32 -24.35
N LYS A 12 -12.75 12.30 -23.54
CA LYS A 12 -11.89 13.43 -23.15
C LYS A 12 -10.66 12.99 -22.36
N LEU A 13 -10.82 12.11 -21.37
CA LEU A 13 -9.71 11.56 -20.59
C LEU A 13 -8.69 10.83 -21.48
N ARG A 14 -9.16 10.05 -22.45
CA ARG A 14 -8.28 9.37 -23.41
C ARG A 14 -7.51 10.35 -24.30
N LYS A 15 -8.17 11.39 -24.80
CA LYS A 15 -7.51 12.45 -25.58
C LYS A 15 -6.45 13.18 -24.75
N MET A 16 -6.79 13.53 -23.51
CA MET A 16 -5.82 14.15 -22.59
C MET A 16 -4.64 13.24 -22.32
N LYS A 17 -4.89 11.96 -22.02
CA LYS A 17 -3.82 10.97 -21.78
C LYS A 17 -2.90 10.83 -23.00
N ALA A 18 -3.45 10.75 -24.21
CA ALA A 18 -2.66 10.70 -25.44
C ALA A 18 -1.77 11.94 -25.61
N ALA A 19 -2.31 13.15 -25.38
CA ALA A 19 -1.52 14.38 -25.42
C ALA A 19 -0.43 14.44 -24.33
N ILE A 20 -0.69 13.89 -23.14
CA ILE A 20 0.30 13.79 -22.06
C ILE A 20 1.44 12.84 -22.45
N ASP A 21 1.14 11.74 -23.15
CA ASP A 21 2.15 10.76 -23.57
C ASP A 21 3.14 11.32 -24.61
N GLU A 22 2.72 12.33 -25.37
CA GLU A 22 3.55 13.06 -26.36
C GLU A 22 4.53 14.07 -25.72
N LEU A 23 4.40 14.35 -24.42
CA LEU A 23 5.28 15.29 -23.72
C LEU A 23 6.65 14.65 -23.44
N GLU A 24 7.68 15.51 -23.31
CA GLU A 24 8.98 15.10 -22.78
C GLU A 24 8.83 14.52 -21.36
N GLU A 25 9.74 13.61 -20.99
CA GLU A 25 9.65 12.79 -19.79
C GLU A 25 9.32 13.57 -18.51
N PHE A 26 10.06 14.66 -18.26
CA PHE A 26 9.86 15.50 -17.08
C PHE A 26 8.43 16.08 -17.00
N TYR A 27 7.91 16.60 -18.10
CA TYR A 27 6.57 17.16 -18.14
C TYR A 27 5.50 16.07 -18.12
N ARG A 28 5.74 14.97 -18.84
CA ARG A 28 4.85 13.81 -18.89
C ARG A 28 4.58 13.29 -17.48
N ASP A 29 5.60 13.12 -16.65
CA ASP A 29 5.43 12.60 -15.28
C ASP A 29 4.60 13.53 -14.40
N ILE A 30 4.86 14.84 -14.48
CA ILE A 30 4.06 15.86 -13.76
C ILE A 30 2.59 15.80 -14.20
N PHE A 31 2.34 15.76 -15.51
CA PHE A 31 0.98 15.75 -16.04
C PHE A 31 0.28 14.40 -15.82
N LEU A 32 1.00 13.27 -15.80
CA LEU A 32 0.47 11.96 -15.40
C LEU A 32 0.03 11.97 -13.95
N PHE A 33 0.84 12.54 -13.04
CA PHE A 33 0.46 12.70 -11.64
C PHE A 33 -0.84 13.52 -11.50
N LEU A 34 -0.94 14.66 -12.21
CA LEU A 34 -2.15 15.46 -12.23
C LEU A 34 -3.35 14.71 -12.82
N PHE A 35 -3.12 13.97 -13.91
CA PHE A 35 -4.14 13.16 -14.57
C PHE A 35 -4.69 12.06 -13.65
N PHE A 36 -3.83 11.35 -12.90
CA PHE A 36 -4.29 10.35 -11.93
C PHE A 36 -5.13 11.00 -10.82
N SER A 37 -4.70 12.15 -10.32
CA SER A 37 -5.39 12.86 -9.22
C SER A 37 -6.81 13.34 -9.56
N LEU A 38 -7.20 13.40 -10.83
CA LEU A 38 -8.54 13.81 -11.27
C LEU A 38 -9.46 12.64 -11.63
N LEU A 39 -8.94 11.40 -11.72
CA LEU A 39 -9.71 10.27 -12.26
C LEU A 39 -10.97 9.97 -11.44
N GLU A 40 -10.88 9.98 -10.12
CA GLU A 40 -12.03 9.72 -9.23
C GLU A 40 -13.08 10.84 -9.25
N GLU A 41 -12.65 12.09 -9.43
CA GLU A 41 -13.54 13.25 -9.55
C GLU A 41 -14.26 13.27 -10.91
N CYS A 42 -13.60 12.79 -11.95
CA CYS A 42 -14.16 12.61 -13.29
C CYS A 42 -14.96 11.31 -13.44
N SER A 43 -14.88 10.38 -12.49
CA SER A 43 -15.60 9.11 -12.56
C SER A 43 -16.97 9.18 -11.89
N GLN A 44 -17.75 8.14 -12.11
CA GLN A 44 -18.98 7.82 -11.38
C GLN A 44 -18.69 6.99 -10.13
N THR A 45 -17.42 6.81 -9.78
CA THR A 45 -16.99 5.93 -8.68
C THR A 45 -16.43 6.73 -7.51
N GLU A 46 -16.51 6.16 -6.32
CA GLU A 46 -15.79 6.63 -5.13
C GLU A 46 -15.10 5.48 -4.43
N LYS A 47 -13.94 5.76 -3.83
CA LYS A 47 -13.18 4.81 -3.01
C LYS A 47 -13.87 4.68 -1.65
N VAL A 48 -14.79 3.73 -1.53
CA VAL A 48 -15.52 3.44 -0.28
C VAL A 48 -14.96 2.17 0.35
N LYS A 49 -14.43 2.27 1.58
CA LYS A 49 -13.81 1.15 2.31
C LYS A 49 -12.81 0.38 1.43
N SER A 50 -12.00 1.13 0.69
CA SER A 50 -10.94 0.60 -0.19
C SER A 50 -11.43 -0.17 -1.42
N TYR A 51 -12.66 0.09 -1.89
CA TYR A 51 -13.16 -0.41 -3.16
C TYR A 51 -13.82 0.70 -3.97
N PRO A 52 -13.54 0.81 -5.29
CA PRO A 52 -14.26 1.74 -6.15
C PRO A 52 -15.71 1.25 -6.29
N ARG A 53 -16.65 2.06 -5.83
CA ARG A 53 -18.09 1.80 -5.96
C ARG A 53 -18.72 2.82 -6.88
N VAL A 54 -19.56 2.36 -7.80
CA VAL A 54 -20.38 3.28 -8.61
C VAL A 54 -21.41 3.94 -7.70
N ILE A 55 -21.40 5.27 -7.67
CA ILE A 55 -22.30 6.06 -6.85
C ILE A 55 -23.49 6.50 -7.70
N LYS A 56 -24.68 6.05 -7.32
CA LYS A 56 -25.92 6.37 -8.04
C LYS A 56 -26.12 7.89 -8.06
N GLY A 57 -26.31 8.46 -9.25
CA GLY A 57 -26.51 9.89 -9.44
C GLY A 57 -25.24 10.74 -9.52
N LYS A 58 -24.06 10.20 -9.14
CA LYS A 58 -22.78 10.91 -9.33
C LYS A 58 -22.51 11.08 -10.83
N LYS A 59 -22.41 12.34 -11.26
CA LYS A 59 -21.89 12.69 -12.58
C LYS A 59 -20.43 13.07 -12.41
N GLY A 60 -19.57 12.50 -13.23
CA GLY A 60 -18.16 12.87 -13.25
C GLY A 60 -17.98 14.31 -13.70
N THR A 61 -16.98 15.01 -13.15
CA THR A 61 -16.67 16.36 -13.61
C THR A 61 -16.00 16.34 -14.98
N ASN A 62 -16.17 17.41 -15.77
CA ASN A 62 -15.45 17.58 -17.01
C ASN A 62 -13.93 17.55 -16.77
N PRO A 63 -13.17 16.68 -17.47
CA PRO A 63 -11.74 16.52 -17.26
C PRO A 63 -10.90 17.79 -17.39
N ILE A 64 -11.27 18.71 -18.29
CA ILE A 64 -10.54 19.97 -18.48
C ILE A 64 -10.70 20.88 -17.26
N ASP A 65 -11.92 20.96 -16.72
CA ASP A 65 -12.20 21.76 -15.52
C ASP A 65 -11.49 21.18 -14.29
N ALA A 66 -11.46 19.85 -14.18
CA ALA A 66 -10.73 19.15 -13.12
C ALA A 66 -9.21 19.39 -13.21
N MET A 67 -8.64 19.30 -14.41
CA MET A 67 -7.23 19.61 -14.65
C MET A 67 -6.90 21.05 -14.27
N ASN A 68 -7.73 22.02 -14.67
CA ASN A 68 -7.56 23.43 -14.31
C ASN A 68 -7.55 23.64 -12.78
N ARG A 69 -8.41 22.92 -12.03
CA ARG A 69 -8.38 22.94 -10.57
C ARG A 69 -7.08 22.35 -10.02
N ARG A 70 -6.63 21.20 -10.53
CA ARG A 70 -5.38 20.55 -10.08
C ARG A 70 -4.14 21.41 -10.35
N ILE A 71 -4.06 22.05 -11.51
CA ILE A 71 -2.99 23.01 -11.83
C ILE A 71 -2.99 24.19 -10.83
N LYS A 72 -4.16 24.73 -10.47
CA LYS A 72 -4.25 25.78 -9.44
C LYS A 72 -3.74 25.31 -8.09
N THR A 73 -4.03 24.08 -7.68
CA THR A 73 -3.50 23.49 -6.45
C THR A 73 -1.98 23.37 -6.51
N VAL A 74 -1.43 22.77 -7.57
CA VAL A 74 0.02 22.63 -7.74
C VAL A 74 0.74 23.98 -7.73
N LYS A 75 0.17 25.02 -8.36
CA LYS A 75 0.74 26.38 -8.31
C LYS A 75 0.83 26.93 -6.87
N LYS A 76 -0.16 26.65 -6.04
CA LYS A 76 -0.14 27.04 -4.61
C LYS A 76 0.91 26.23 -3.86
N ASP A 77 0.98 24.93 -4.10
CA ASP A 77 1.93 24.03 -3.45
C ASP A 77 3.37 24.41 -3.80
N ILE A 78 3.67 24.70 -5.07
CA ILE A 78 4.99 25.19 -5.50
C ILE A 78 5.36 26.49 -4.79
N THR A 79 4.42 27.44 -4.69
CA THR A 79 4.65 28.71 -3.97
C THR A 79 4.96 28.45 -2.50
N ARG A 80 4.24 27.52 -1.86
CA ARG A 80 4.50 27.11 -0.47
C ARG A 80 5.83 26.40 -0.33
N VAL A 81 6.21 25.53 -1.27
CA VAL A 81 7.48 24.80 -1.19
C VAL A 81 8.68 25.74 -1.26
N LYS A 82 8.57 26.86 -1.99
CA LYS A 82 9.59 27.91 -1.98
C LYS A 82 9.81 28.57 -0.61
N THR A 83 8.89 28.41 0.35
CA THR A 83 9.10 28.90 1.72
C THR A 83 9.86 27.89 2.59
N PHE A 84 10.04 26.66 2.13
CA PHE A 84 10.92 25.69 2.75
C PHE A 84 12.36 25.90 2.25
N ASP A 85 13.36 25.67 3.10
CA ASP A 85 14.79 25.64 2.71
C ASP A 85 15.11 24.32 1.96
N ALA A 86 14.36 24.08 0.88
CA ALA A 86 14.50 22.89 0.05
C ALA A 86 15.72 23.04 -0.86
N ARG A 87 16.86 22.57 -0.38
CA ARG A 87 18.13 22.56 -1.13
C ARG A 87 18.22 21.32 -2.00
N LYS A 88 18.91 21.43 -3.14
CA LYS A 88 19.12 20.32 -4.07
C LYS A 88 19.79 19.12 -3.40
N GLU A 89 20.67 19.36 -2.42
CA GLU A 89 21.31 18.31 -1.60
C GLU A 89 20.33 17.51 -0.71
N ASN A 90 19.13 18.02 -0.45
CA ASN A 90 18.12 17.39 0.41
C ASN A 90 16.96 16.77 -0.38
N ILE A 91 17.06 16.70 -1.71
CA ILE A 91 16.06 16.04 -2.54
C ILE A 91 16.28 14.52 -2.44
N PRO A 92 15.26 13.74 -2.03
CA PRO A 92 15.39 12.30 -1.92
C PRO A 92 15.48 11.64 -3.30
N ASP A 93 16.31 10.60 -3.41
CA ASP A 93 16.27 9.68 -4.54
C ASP A 93 14.98 8.83 -4.45
N VAL A 94 14.24 8.70 -5.55
CA VAL A 94 12.99 7.93 -5.62
C VAL A 94 13.17 6.77 -6.59
N PHE A 95 12.86 5.56 -6.12
CA PHE A 95 13.01 4.33 -6.91
C PHE A 95 11.67 3.59 -7.02
N LEU A 96 11.36 3.11 -8.23
CA LEU A 96 10.36 2.07 -8.43
C LEU A 96 11.06 0.72 -8.22
N ALA A 97 10.90 0.13 -7.04
CA ALA A 97 11.58 -1.10 -6.66
C ALA A 97 10.67 -2.04 -5.84
N ASN A 98 11.02 -3.32 -5.83
CA ASN A 98 10.47 -4.30 -4.89
C ASN A 98 11.34 -4.29 -3.64
N THR A 99 10.78 -4.25 -2.43
CA THR A 99 11.61 -4.28 -1.21
C THR A 99 12.47 -5.54 -1.06
N LEU A 100 12.11 -6.62 -1.78
CA LEU A 100 12.92 -7.84 -1.87
C LEU A 100 14.15 -7.70 -2.77
N ASP A 101 14.19 -6.67 -3.62
CA ASP A 101 15.31 -6.32 -4.49
C ASP A 101 15.57 -4.81 -4.44
N LEU A 102 16.51 -4.42 -3.58
CA LEU A 102 16.93 -3.04 -3.39
C LEU A 102 18.35 -2.79 -3.92
N SER A 103 18.73 -3.53 -4.96
CA SER A 103 20.03 -3.40 -5.65
C SER A 103 20.30 -2.00 -6.22
N ALA A 104 19.24 -1.21 -6.46
CA ALA A 104 19.36 0.18 -6.91
C ALA A 104 19.95 1.13 -5.85
N LEU A 105 19.98 0.74 -4.57
CA LEU A 105 20.55 1.55 -3.50
C LEU A 105 22.08 1.60 -3.63
N LYS A 106 22.63 2.82 -3.71
CA LYS A 106 24.09 3.04 -3.81
C LYS A 106 24.83 2.68 -2.51
N LYS A 107 24.13 2.71 -1.37
CA LYS A 107 24.68 2.46 -0.04
C LYS A 107 23.64 1.75 0.81
N ASN A 108 24.11 0.93 1.73
CA ASN A 108 23.26 0.28 2.72
C ASN A 108 22.68 1.35 3.67
N PRO A 109 21.34 1.44 3.79
CA PRO A 109 20.71 2.42 4.67
C PRO A 109 20.99 2.10 6.14
N THR A 110 21.10 3.11 6.99
CA THR A 110 21.23 2.95 8.45
C THR A 110 19.93 3.22 9.20
N ILE A 111 18.91 3.72 8.50
CA ILE A 111 17.58 3.99 9.03
C ILE A 111 16.55 3.48 8.03
N LEU A 112 15.63 2.64 8.50
CA LEU A 112 14.42 2.25 7.78
C LEU A 112 13.21 2.83 8.54
N ILE A 113 12.35 3.59 7.86
CA ILE A 113 11.08 4.05 8.41
C ILE A 113 10.00 3.59 7.44
N THR A 114 9.06 2.77 7.90
CA THR A 114 8.05 2.19 7.01
C THR A 114 6.74 1.88 7.72
N SER A 115 5.68 1.76 6.92
CA SER A 115 4.35 1.29 7.30
C SER A 115 3.92 0.29 6.22
N PRO A 116 4.33 -1.00 6.31
CA PRO A 116 3.95 -1.99 5.33
C PRO A 116 2.42 -2.09 5.21
N PRO A 117 1.87 -2.53 4.06
CA PRO A 117 0.44 -2.83 3.96
C PRO A 117 -0.01 -3.67 5.15
N TYR A 118 -1.12 -3.30 5.77
CA TYR A 118 -1.67 -4.07 6.90
C TYR A 118 -2.49 -5.24 6.40
N ALA A 119 -2.56 -6.35 7.14
CA ALA A 119 -3.41 -7.50 6.80
C ALA A 119 -4.91 -7.22 7.06
N ASP A 120 -5.40 -6.06 6.64
CA ASP A 120 -6.74 -5.52 6.88
C ASP A 120 -7.72 -5.74 5.71
N ARG A 121 -7.32 -6.55 4.72
CA ARG A 121 -8.09 -6.94 3.52
C ARG A 121 -8.21 -5.84 2.45
N ILE A 122 -7.36 -4.81 2.50
CA ILE A 122 -7.34 -3.77 1.47
C ILE A 122 -6.59 -4.25 0.22
N ASP A 123 -7.33 -4.40 -0.87
CA ASP A 123 -6.77 -4.68 -2.20
C ASP A 123 -6.43 -3.36 -2.92
N TYR A 124 -5.17 -2.92 -2.81
CA TYR A 124 -4.71 -1.67 -3.43
C TYR A 124 -4.80 -1.68 -4.96
N THR A 125 -4.76 -2.84 -5.63
CA THR A 125 -5.00 -2.88 -7.08
C THR A 125 -6.42 -2.48 -7.44
N ARG A 126 -7.38 -2.79 -6.57
CA ARG A 126 -8.76 -2.35 -6.73
C ARG A 126 -8.93 -0.88 -6.36
N VAL A 127 -8.27 -0.41 -5.30
CA VAL A 127 -8.28 1.01 -4.91
C VAL A 127 -7.82 1.90 -6.07
N TYR A 128 -6.72 1.52 -6.72
CA TYR A 128 -6.10 2.28 -7.82
C TYR A 128 -6.47 1.75 -9.21
N ALA A 129 -7.61 1.05 -9.35
CA ALA A 129 -7.96 0.40 -10.60
C ALA A 129 -8.08 1.38 -11.78
N LEU A 130 -8.53 2.61 -11.54
CA LEU A 130 -8.67 3.61 -12.60
C LEU A 130 -7.30 4.03 -13.13
N GLU A 131 -6.39 4.36 -12.23
CA GLU A 131 -5.00 4.76 -12.47
C GLU A 131 -4.25 3.62 -13.20
N LEU A 132 -4.33 2.40 -12.65
CA LEU A 132 -3.71 1.20 -13.22
C LEU A 132 -4.19 0.93 -14.65
N CYS A 133 -5.50 0.96 -14.88
CA CYS A 133 -6.09 0.70 -16.20
C CYS A 133 -5.84 1.81 -17.23
N PHE A 134 -5.49 3.03 -16.80
CA PHE A 134 -5.19 4.13 -17.72
C PHE A 134 -3.74 4.15 -18.20
N HIS A 135 -2.80 3.61 -17.42
CA HIS A 135 -1.37 3.80 -17.69
C HIS A 135 -0.51 2.55 -17.44
N PHE A 136 -0.76 1.80 -16.37
CA PHE A 136 0.18 0.77 -15.90
C PHE A 136 -0.10 -0.63 -16.45
N VAL A 137 -1.33 -0.91 -16.91
CA VAL A 137 -1.71 -2.22 -17.44
C VAL A 137 -2.54 -2.08 -18.71
N LYS A 138 -2.28 -2.94 -19.70
CA LYS A 138 -2.98 -2.93 -21.00
C LYS A 138 -4.19 -3.86 -21.02
N ASN A 139 -4.17 -4.90 -20.20
CA ASN A 139 -5.16 -5.96 -20.22
C ASN A 139 -5.36 -6.58 -18.81
N VAL A 140 -6.34 -7.47 -18.72
CA VAL A 140 -6.71 -8.13 -17.45
C VAL A 140 -5.59 -9.03 -16.93
N GLU A 141 -4.81 -9.65 -17.81
CA GLU A 141 -3.72 -10.54 -17.40
C GLU A 141 -2.55 -9.78 -16.78
N GLU A 142 -2.17 -8.62 -17.34
CA GLU A 142 -1.20 -7.71 -16.72
C GLU A 142 -1.71 -7.19 -15.37
N PHE A 143 -3.00 -6.88 -15.25
CA PHE A 143 -3.60 -6.48 -13.98
C PHE A 143 -3.53 -7.59 -12.93
N LYS A 144 -3.85 -8.83 -13.31
CA LYS A 144 -3.72 -10.00 -12.43
C LYS A 144 -2.26 -10.23 -12.02
N LYS A 145 -1.32 -10.17 -12.96
CA LYS A 145 0.12 -10.33 -12.68
C LYS A 145 0.61 -9.29 -11.69
N LEU A 146 0.24 -8.01 -11.87
CA LEU A 146 0.57 -6.95 -10.92
C LEU A 146 0.00 -7.26 -9.53
N LYS A 147 -1.27 -7.69 -9.48
CA LYS A 147 -1.95 -8.06 -8.24
C LYS A 147 -1.23 -9.19 -7.49
N TYR A 148 -0.82 -10.26 -8.17
CA TYR A 148 -0.12 -11.39 -7.56
C TYR A 148 1.30 -11.06 -7.08
N ASN A 149 1.90 -9.99 -7.58
CA ASN A 149 3.23 -9.53 -7.14
C ASN A 149 3.18 -8.64 -5.89
N LEU A 150 1.98 -8.27 -5.40
CA LEU A 150 1.85 -7.50 -4.17
C LEU A 150 1.89 -8.42 -2.95
N LEU A 151 2.33 -7.85 -1.82
CA LEU A 151 2.19 -8.44 -0.51
C LEU A 151 0.75 -8.93 -0.27
N ARG A 152 0.58 -10.17 0.21
CA ARG A 152 -0.70 -10.86 0.35
C ARG A 152 -1.55 -10.37 1.53
N SER A 153 -1.79 -9.07 1.62
CA SER A 153 -2.62 -8.42 2.66
C SER A 153 -4.13 -8.36 2.35
N TYR A 154 -4.56 -8.94 1.22
CA TYR A 154 -5.93 -8.83 0.72
C TYR A 154 -6.53 -10.19 0.30
N MET A 155 -7.86 -10.23 0.14
CA MET A 155 -8.57 -11.43 -0.33
C MET A 155 -8.99 -11.29 -1.82
N PRO A 156 -8.96 -12.37 -2.63
CA PRO A 156 -8.44 -13.71 -2.33
C PRO A 156 -6.92 -13.76 -2.58
N SER A 157 -6.15 -13.95 -1.51
CA SER A 157 -4.76 -14.43 -1.64
C SER A 157 -4.81 -15.95 -1.51
N GLU A 158 -4.20 -16.65 -2.47
CA GLU A 158 -4.12 -18.11 -2.46
C GLU A 158 -2.76 -18.54 -1.92
N LEU A 159 -2.77 -19.64 -1.17
CA LEU A 159 -1.56 -20.30 -0.73
C LEU A 159 -1.10 -21.30 -1.80
N SER A 160 0.20 -21.39 -2.00
CA SER A 160 0.81 -22.48 -2.74
C SER A 160 0.81 -23.75 -1.89
N GLU A 161 0.94 -24.91 -2.53
CA GLU A 161 1.07 -26.18 -1.83
C GLU A 161 2.27 -26.16 -0.87
N GLY A 162 2.05 -26.59 0.38
CA GLY A 162 3.08 -26.59 1.43
C GLY A 162 3.28 -25.27 2.19
N GLU A 163 2.58 -24.19 1.84
CA GLU A 163 2.67 -22.95 2.63
C GLU A 163 1.91 -23.08 3.96
N GLU A 164 2.65 -22.90 5.07
CA GLU A 164 2.15 -22.96 6.44
C GLU A 164 2.37 -21.65 7.21
N PRO A 165 1.58 -21.38 8.27
CA PRO A 165 1.82 -20.26 9.18
C PRO A 165 3.28 -20.23 9.69
N PRO A 166 4.02 -19.12 9.50
CA PRO A 166 5.45 -19.08 9.80
C PRO A 166 5.79 -18.78 11.26
N HIS A 167 4.77 -18.70 12.13
CA HIS A 167 4.90 -18.32 13.53
C HIS A 167 3.83 -19.01 14.39
N PRO A 168 4.15 -19.49 15.61
CA PRO A 168 3.23 -20.25 16.45
C PRO A 168 1.89 -19.55 16.73
N VAL A 169 1.93 -18.26 17.07
CA VAL A 169 0.70 -17.47 17.30
C VAL A 169 -0.18 -17.40 16.05
N ILE A 170 0.42 -17.31 14.84
CA ILE A 170 -0.35 -17.30 13.60
C ILE A 170 -0.94 -18.67 13.31
N LYS A 171 -0.23 -19.75 13.64
CA LYS A 171 -0.76 -21.10 13.54
C LYS A 171 -2.00 -21.30 14.41
N GLU A 172 -1.96 -20.81 15.64
CA GLU A 172 -3.11 -20.83 16.57
C GLU A 172 -4.27 -20.00 16.02
N VAL A 173 -4.03 -18.73 15.68
CA VAL A 173 -5.03 -17.81 15.11
C VAL A 173 -5.71 -18.41 13.87
N VAL A 174 -4.93 -18.95 12.93
CA VAL A 174 -5.42 -19.55 11.69
C VAL A 174 -6.27 -20.78 11.99
N THR A 175 -5.86 -21.62 12.94
CA THR A 175 -6.62 -22.80 13.37
C THR A 175 -7.98 -22.38 13.93
N THR A 176 -8.00 -21.45 14.89
CA THR A 176 -9.24 -20.94 15.49
C THR A 176 -10.16 -20.28 14.46
N LEU A 177 -9.61 -19.48 13.54
CA LEU A 177 -10.42 -18.81 12.52
C LEU A 177 -10.99 -19.79 11.49
N LYS A 178 -10.28 -20.88 11.15
CA LYS A 178 -10.80 -21.93 10.26
C LYS A 178 -12.02 -22.63 10.86
N GLU A 179 -12.02 -22.86 12.17
CA GLU A 179 -13.17 -23.45 12.89
C GLU A 179 -14.39 -22.51 12.90
N LYS A 180 -14.17 -21.22 13.18
CA LYS A 180 -15.24 -20.22 13.26
C LYS A 180 -15.80 -19.81 11.89
N LEU A 181 -14.92 -19.66 10.89
CA LEU A 181 -15.25 -19.12 9.57
C LEU A 181 -15.18 -20.20 8.49
N LYS A 182 -16.18 -21.09 8.49
CA LYS A 182 -16.30 -22.13 7.47
C LYS A 182 -16.31 -21.49 6.08
N LYS A 183 -15.38 -21.89 5.20
CA LYS A 183 -15.18 -21.42 3.81
C LYS A 183 -14.60 -20.01 3.63
N SER A 184 -14.09 -19.36 4.67
CA SER A 184 -13.40 -18.07 4.51
C SER A 184 -11.96 -18.24 4.02
N LYS A 185 -11.53 -17.35 3.12
CA LYS A 185 -10.12 -17.21 2.68
C LYS A 185 -9.27 -16.33 3.61
N LEU A 186 -9.85 -15.84 4.71
CA LEU A 186 -9.13 -15.02 5.69
C LEU A 186 -7.93 -15.76 6.31
N PRO A 187 -8.03 -17.03 6.74
CA PRO A 187 -6.89 -17.73 7.33
C PRO A 187 -5.76 -17.90 6.32
N ASP A 188 -6.07 -18.21 5.06
CA ASP A 188 -5.09 -18.31 3.96
C ASP A 188 -4.38 -16.97 3.72
N MET A 189 -5.12 -15.86 3.70
CA MET A 189 -4.55 -14.51 3.58
C MET A 189 -3.61 -14.18 4.74
N LEU A 190 -3.99 -14.51 5.99
CA LEU A 190 -3.14 -14.27 7.14
C LEU A 190 -1.83 -15.07 7.03
N THR A 191 -1.90 -16.36 6.69
CA THR A 191 -0.70 -17.17 6.44
C THR A 191 0.19 -16.54 5.38
N GLY A 192 -0.37 -16.18 4.21
CA GLY A 192 0.40 -15.59 3.11
C GLY A 192 1.04 -14.25 3.48
N TYR A 193 0.30 -13.39 4.19
CA TYR A 193 0.80 -12.12 4.70
C TYR A 193 2.03 -12.29 5.57
N PHE A 194 1.95 -13.16 6.58
CA PHE A 194 3.06 -13.36 7.51
C PHE A 194 4.25 -14.08 6.85
N LEU A 195 4.01 -14.95 5.87
CA LEU A 195 5.09 -15.54 5.06
C LEU A 195 5.83 -14.46 4.25
N ASP A 196 5.09 -13.54 3.63
CA ASP A 196 5.68 -12.46 2.86
C ASP A 196 6.44 -11.47 3.77
N MET A 197 5.84 -11.11 4.91
CA MET A 197 6.49 -10.23 5.90
C MET A 197 7.77 -10.85 6.45
N LYS A 198 7.81 -12.16 6.72
CA LYS A 198 9.04 -12.84 7.16
C LYS A 198 10.16 -12.72 6.13
N LYS A 199 9.86 -12.92 4.84
CA LYS A 199 10.83 -12.73 3.73
C LYS A 199 11.31 -11.27 3.66
N ILE A 200 10.40 -10.32 3.80
CA ILE A 200 10.70 -8.89 3.77
C ILE A 200 11.59 -8.48 4.94
N ILE A 201 11.29 -8.94 6.15
CA ILE A 201 12.08 -8.65 7.36
C ILE A 201 13.50 -9.22 7.24
N ASN A 202 13.64 -10.45 6.75
CA ASN A 202 14.96 -11.04 6.47
C ASN A 202 15.75 -10.22 5.44
N GLN A 203 15.06 -9.72 4.40
CA GLN A 203 15.70 -8.85 3.42
C GLN A 203 16.13 -7.52 4.04
N TRP A 204 15.27 -6.90 4.87
CA TRP A 204 15.63 -5.68 5.59
C TRP A 204 16.86 -5.89 6.47
N TYR A 205 16.91 -7.00 7.21
CA TYR A 205 18.09 -7.34 7.99
C TYR A 205 19.33 -7.43 7.09
N THR A 206 19.24 -8.10 5.94
CA THR A 206 20.37 -8.28 5.02
C THR A 206 20.91 -6.95 4.48
N ILE A 207 20.04 -6.04 4.03
CA ILE A 207 20.44 -4.81 3.33
C ILE A 207 20.83 -3.66 4.25
N LEU A 208 20.33 -3.61 5.48
CA LEU A 208 20.61 -2.49 6.39
C LEU A 208 22.10 -2.50 6.78
N GLY A 209 22.69 -1.31 6.89
CA GLY A 209 24.05 -1.12 7.37
C GLY A 209 24.20 -1.48 8.86
N ILE A 210 25.41 -1.29 9.39
CA ILE A 210 25.69 -1.45 10.83
C ILE A 210 26.40 -0.19 11.32
N PRO A 211 25.93 0.45 12.41
CA PRO A 211 24.68 0.17 13.11
C PRO A 211 23.46 0.65 12.30
N ALA A 212 22.32 -0.02 12.42
CA ALA A 212 21.07 0.44 11.80
C ALA A 212 19.85 0.29 12.71
N ARG A 213 18.82 1.09 12.42
CA ARG A 213 17.51 0.99 13.07
C ARG A 213 16.38 0.92 12.06
N ALA A 214 15.36 0.14 12.39
CA ALA A 214 14.10 0.10 11.67
C ALA A 214 12.97 0.57 12.58
N ALA A 215 12.17 1.52 12.12
CA ALA A 215 10.91 1.93 12.71
C ALA A 215 9.76 1.46 11.81
N VAL A 216 9.03 0.46 12.27
CA VAL A 216 7.95 -0.18 11.51
C VAL A 216 6.62 0.13 12.17
N VAL A 217 5.72 0.78 11.43
CA VAL A 217 4.35 1.05 11.87
C VAL A 217 3.49 -0.17 11.53
N SER A 218 2.73 -0.66 12.50
CA SER A 218 1.84 -1.82 12.31
C SER A 218 0.54 -1.68 13.11
N ASP A 219 -0.54 -2.24 12.60
CA ASP A 219 -1.85 -2.29 13.27
C ASP A 219 -2.18 -3.69 13.81
N ASN A 220 -2.65 -3.74 15.06
CA ASN A 220 -3.23 -4.95 15.61
C ASN A 220 -4.63 -5.18 15.06
N LEU A 221 -4.91 -6.43 14.69
CA LEU A 221 -6.12 -6.79 13.98
C LEU A 221 -7.10 -7.52 14.91
N TRP A 222 -8.36 -7.52 14.51
CA TRP A 222 -9.41 -8.26 15.20
C TRP A 222 -10.34 -8.91 14.20
N TYR A 223 -10.49 -10.23 14.31
CA TYR A 223 -11.39 -11.02 13.48
C TYR A 223 -12.11 -12.07 14.32
N GLU A 224 -13.45 -12.07 14.28
CA GLU A 224 -14.29 -13.10 14.93
C GLU A 224 -13.95 -13.37 16.41
N GLY A 225 -13.68 -12.30 17.16
CA GLY A 225 -13.32 -12.39 18.57
C GLY A 225 -11.86 -12.75 18.83
N VAL A 226 -11.04 -12.90 17.80
CA VAL A 226 -9.60 -13.18 17.91
C VAL A 226 -8.81 -11.90 17.66
N ILE A 227 -7.97 -11.50 18.61
CA ILE A 227 -7.00 -10.41 18.44
C ILE A 227 -5.74 -10.98 17.82
N ILE A 228 -5.18 -10.27 16.85
CA ILE A 228 -3.90 -10.61 16.23
C ILE A 228 -2.90 -9.49 16.58
N PRO A 229 -1.96 -9.73 17.50
CA PRO A 229 -0.96 -8.74 17.91
C PRO A 229 0.16 -8.66 16.86
N VAL A 230 -0.15 -8.05 15.71
CA VAL A 230 0.78 -7.95 14.57
C VAL A 230 2.09 -7.29 14.97
N ASP A 231 2.04 -6.25 15.80
CA ASP A 231 3.24 -5.57 16.30
C ASP A 231 4.23 -6.50 17.01
N LEU A 232 3.73 -7.37 17.89
CA LEU A 232 4.55 -8.34 18.61
C LEU A 232 5.01 -9.48 17.70
N ILE A 233 4.14 -9.99 16.83
CA ILE A 233 4.48 -11.10 15.93
C ILE A 233 5.56 -10.69 14.93
N LEU A 234 5.46 -9.47 14.37
CA LEU A 234 6.50 -8.95 13.48
C LEU A 234 7.81 -8.68 14.24
N SER A 235 7.73 -8.28 15.51
CA SER A 235 8.91 -8.07 16.36
C SER A 235 9.63 -9.39 16.66
N ASP A 236 8.89 -10.45 16.99
CA ASP A 236 9.45 -11.80 17.19
C ASP A 236 10.14 -12.31 15.91
N MET A 237 9.49 -12.17 14.74
CA MET A 237 10.10 -12.48 13.45
C MET A 237 11.35 -11.63 13.14
N ALA A 238 11.40 -10.38 13.63
CA ALA A 238 12.59 -9.54 13.49
C ALA A 238 13.74 -10.04 14.38
N GLU A 239 13.46 -10.53 15.59
CA GLU A 239 14.47 -11.18 16.44
C GLU A 239 14.98 -12.48 15.81
N GLU A 240 14.10 -13.30 15.23
CA GLU A 240 14.49 -14.48 14.45
C GLU A 240 15.44 -14.14 13.29
N ALA A 241 15.24 -12.97 12.65
CA ALA A 241 16.09 -12.49 11.55
C ALA A 241 17.45 -11.95 12.03
N GLY A 242 17.60 -11.65 13.33
CA GLY A 242 18.82 -11.12 13.95
C GLY A 242 18.74 -9.68 14.45
N PHE A 243 17.59 -9.01 14.35
CA PHE A 243 17.40 -7.71 15.01
C PHE A 243 17.28 -7.86 16.53
N THR A 244 17.46 -6.76 17.25
CA THR A 244 17.06 -6.61 18.66
C THR A 244 15.86 -5.66 18.74
N VAL A 245 14.79 -6.04 19.42
CA VAL A 245 13.64 -5.15 19.65
C VAL A 245 14.00 -4.16 20.76
N GLU A 246 14.16 -2.88 20.42
CA GLU A 246 14.47 -1.84 21.40
C GLU A 246 13.21 -1.32 22.10
N LYS A 247 12.13 -1.05 21.33
CA LYS A 247 10.91 -0.41 21.84
C LYS A 247 9.67 -0.79 21.03
N VAL A 248 8.52 -0.79 21.70
CA VAL A 248 7.20 -0.78 21.08
C VAL A 248 6.46 0.46 21.58
N ILE A 249 6.22 1.41 20.68
CA ILE A 249 5.56 2.69 20.99
C ILE A 249 4.12 2.61 20.51
N VAL A 250 3.15 2.74 21.40
CA VAL A 250 1.73 2.83 21.00
C VAL A 250 1.46 4.22 20.45
N ALA A 251 1.27 4.34 19.14
CA ALA A 251 0.97 5.60 18.48
C ALA A 251 -0.50 5.99 18.62
N ASN A 252 -1.40 5.01 18.58
CA ASN A 252 -2.83 5.26 18.70
C ASN A 252 -3.59 4.02 19.24
N TYR A 253 -4.62 4.25 20.05
CA TYR A 253 -5.58 3.20 20.42
C TYR A 253 -6.82 3.28 19.52
N ARG A 254 -7.07 2.22 18.77
CA ARG A 254 -8.22 2.07 17.88
C ARG A 254 -9.31 1.25 18.56
N LYS A 255 -10.55 1.76 18.57
CA LYS A 255 -11.79 1.10 19.04
C LYS A 255 -11.67 0.39 20.41
N LYS A 256 -12.38 0.88 21.43
CA LYS A 256 -12.57 0.12 22.68
C LYS A 256 -13.34 -1.18 22.39
N ARG A 257 -12.69 -2.33 22.60
CA ARG A 257 -13.33 -3.65 22.67
C ARG A 257 -13.37 -4.12 24.13
N LYS A 258 -14.19 -5.12 24.44
CA LYS A 258 -14.36 -5.60 25.81
C LYS A 258 -13.11 -6.33 26.32
N GLU A 259 -12.35 -6.94 25.41
CA GLU A 259 -11.22 -7.81 25.71
C GLU A 259 -9.89 -7.04 25.78
N ALA A 260 -9.57 -6.24 24.76
CA ALA A 260 -8.44 -5.30 24.75
C ALA A 260 -8.62 -4.26 23.63
N PRO A 261 -8.11 -3.03 23.78
CA PRO A 261 -8.13 -2.04 22.70
C PRO A 261 -7.21 -2.48 21.56
N LEU A 262 -7.64 -2.28 20.31
CA LEU A 262 -6.71 -2.39 19.18
C LEU A 262 -5.74 -1.22 19.23
N ARG A 263 -4.53 -1.42 18.74
CA ARG A 263 -3.51 -0.39 18.75
C ARG A 263 -2.73 -0.38 17.46
N GLU A 264 -2.41 0.83 17.04
CA GLU A 264 -1.36 1.10 16.08
C GLU A 264 -0.07 1.36 16.86
N SER A 265 0.96 0.62 16.52
CA SER A 265 2.25 0.67 17.20
C SER A 265 3.36 1.01 16.20
N ILE A 266 4.39 1.68 16.69
CA ILE A 266 5.69 1.82 16.03
C ILE A 266 6.65 0.90 16.78
N VAL A 267 7.10 -0.16 16.12
CA VAL A 267 8.12 -1.07 16.66
C VAL A 267 9.50 -0.60 16.19
N ILE A 268 10.43 -0.49 17.13
CA ILE A 268 11.81 -0.04 16.89
C ILE A 268 12.74 -1.24 17.03
N TRP A 269 13.40 -1.60 15.94
CA TRP A 269 14.36 -2.70 15.87
C TRP A 269 15.75 -2.15 15.60
N ARG A 270 16.77 -2.72 16.25
CA ARG A 270 18.19 -2.40 16.01
C ARG A 270 18.89 -3.59 15.36
N LYS A 271 19.70 -3.31 14.34
CA LYS A 271 20.72 -4.22 13.81
C LYS A 271 22.06 -3.83 14.42
#